data_AF-A0A537ADV8-F1
#
_entry.id   AF-A0A537ADV8-F1
#
_cell.length_a   1.000
_cell.length_b   1.000
_cell.length_c   1.000
_cell.angle_alpha   90.00
_cell.angle_beta   90.00
_cell.angle_gamma   90.00
#
_symmetry.space_group_name_H-M   'P 1'
#
loop_
_entity.id
_entity.type
_entity.pdbx_description
1 polymer ?
#
loop_
_entity_poly.entity_id
_entity_poly.type
_entity_poly.pdbx_seq_one_letter_code
_entity_poly.pdbx_strand_id
1 'polypeptide(L)' 'MAEEDSYARCVRHAVGIVGSSEALAARLGVDAQLVNTWSSGISVPAASHFSRIVDIIVGKTAAKTARDLY' A
#
# COMPACT_ATOMS: atom_id res chain seq x y z
N MET A 1 -5.95 3.68 19.66
CA MET A 1 -6.95 3.76 18.56
C MET A 1 -6.54 4.67 17.39
N ALA A 2 -5.36 5.33 17.38
CA ALA A 2 -4.94 6.20 16.27
C ALA A 2 -4.00 5.51 15.25
N GLU A 3 -3.34 4.40 15.64
CA GLU A 3 -2.34 3.74 14.80
C GLU A 3 -2.98 2.89 13.69
N GLU A 4 -4.13 2.26 13.96
CA GLU A 4 -4.86 1.41 13.01
C GLU A 4 -5.32 2.18 11.76
N ASP A 5 -5.67 3.47 11.91
CA ASP A 5 -6.08 4.31 10.78
C ASP A 5 -4.90 4.69 9.86
N SER A 6 -3.70 4.83 10.43
CA SER A 6 -2.49 5.16 9.66
C SER A 6 -2.11 4.03 8.70
N TYR A 7 -2.14 2.77 9.17
CA TYR A 7 -1.86 1.61 8.31
C TYR A 7 -2.90 1.46 7.20
N ALA A 8 -4.18 1.54 7.54
CA ALA A 8 -5.27 1.44 6.58
C ALA A 8 -5.20 2.54 5.51
N ARG A 9 -4.80 3.75 5.89
CA ARG A 9 -4.60 4.86 4.95
C ARG A 9 -3.42 4.63 4.00
N CYS A 10 -2.30 4.12 4.49
CA CYS A 10 -1.16 3.75 3.65
C CYS A 10 -1.54 2.65 2.64
N VAL A 11 -2.27 1.62 3.07
CA VAL A 11 -2.73 0.54 2.20
C VAL A 11 -3.66 1.08 1.11
N ARG A 12 -4.66 1.89 1.47
CA ARG A 12 -5.56 2.55 0.50
C ARG A 12 -4.80 3.40 -0.51
N HIS A 13 -3.78 4.12 -0.06
CA HIS A 13 -2.95 4.93 -0.94
C HIS A 13 -2.14 4.06 -1.92
N ALA A 14 -1.51 2.98 -1.43
CA ALA A 14 -0.81 2.02 -2.27
C ALA A 14 -1.74 1.34 -3.28
N VAL A 15 -2.97 0.99 -2.89
CA VAL A 15 -3.99 0.47 -3.82
C VAL A 15 -4.28 1.49 -4.92
N GLY A 16 -4.50 2.76 -4.58
CA GLY A 16 -4.70 3.82 -5.58
C GLY A 16 -3.50 4.04 -6.51
N ILE A 17 -2.28 3.84 -6.00
CA ILE A 17 -1.04 3.89 -6.78
C ILE A 17 -0.96 2.70 -7.76
N VAL A 18 -1.28 1.49 -7.31
CA VAL A 18 -1.15 0.27 -8.10
C VAL A 18 -2.34 0.06 -9.05
N GLY A 19 -3.52 0.58 -8.70
CA GLY A 19 -4.74 0.59 -9.51
C GLY A 19 -5.85 -0.32 -8.98
N SER A 20 -5.52 -1.41 -8.29
CA SER A 20 -6.49 -2.31 -7.65
C SER A 20 -5.88 -3.04 -6.45
N SER A 21 -6.73 -3.49 -5.52
CA SER A 21 -6.37 -4.36 -4.39
C SER A 21 -5.76 -5.68 -4.87
N GLU A 22 -6.25 -6.26 -5.98
CA GLU A 22 -5.73 -7.52 -6.54
C GLU A 22 -4.31 -7.35 -7.09
N ALA A 23 -4.04 -6.21 -7.73
CA ALA A 23 -2.71 -5.92 -8.27
C ALA A 23 -1.70 -5.62 -7.14
N LEU A 24 -2.15 -4.98 -6.06
CA LEU A 24 -1.33 -4.82 -4.85
C LEU A 24 -1.07 -6.17 -4.17
N ALA A 25 -2.10 -7.01 -4.05
CA ALA A 25 -2.00 -8.35 -3.50
C ALA A 25 -1.03 -9.23 -4.29
N ALA A 26 -1.12 -9.22 -5.62
CA ALA A 26 -0.20 -9.92 -6.52
C ALA A 26 1.25 -9.42 -6.37
N ARG A 27 1.46 -8.10 -6.24
CA ARG A 27 2.79 -7.52 -5.97
C ARG A 27 3.36 -7.95 -4.62
N LEU A 28 2.52 -8.03 -3.60
CA LEU A 28 2.91 -8.41 -2.24
C LEU A 28 3.01 -9.93 -2.07
N GLY A 29 2.42 -10.72 -2.99
CA GLY A 29 2.34 -12.18 -2.87
C GLY A 29 1.36 -12.62 -1.79
N VAL A 30 0.29 -11.85 -1.57
CA VAL A 30 -0.73 -12.13 -0.55
C VAL A 30 -2.11 -12.21 -1.19
N ASP A 31 -3.09 -12.64 -0.40
CA ASP A 31 -4.49 -12.70 -0.85
C ASP A 31 -5.15 -11.30 -0.93
N ALA A 32 -6.00 -11.08 -1.92
CA ALA A 32 -6.70 -9.81 -2.10
C ALA A 32 -7.67 -9.51 -0.94
N GLN A 33 -8.25 -10.54 -0.32
CA GLN A 33 -9.09 -10.39 0.85
C GLN A 33 -8.29 -9.84 2.04
N LEU A 34 -7.02 -10.26 2.18
CA LEU A 34 -6.12 -9.77 3.22
C LEU A 34 -5.77 -8.28 3.02
N VAL A 35 -5.60 -7.84 1.77
CA VAL A 35 -5.41 -6.41 1.47
C VAL A 35 -6.67 -5.60 1.82
N ASN A 36 -7.86 -6.15 1.58
CA ASN A 36 -9.12 -5.49 1.93
C ASN A 36 -9.32 -5.37 3.45
N THR A 37 -8.92 -6.37 4.24
CA THR A 37 -9.00 -6.29 5.70
C THR A 37 -8.03 -5.23 6.26
N TRP A 38 -6.83 -5.12 5.69
CA TRP A 38 -5.89 -4.05 6.03
C TRP A 38 -6.41 -2.67 5.65
N SER A 39 -6.96 -2.53 4.44
CA SER A 39 -7.55 -1.28 3.95
C SER A 39 -8.74 -0.82 4.80
N SER A 40 -9.48 -1.76 5.39
CA SER A 40 -10.63 -1.49 6.25
C SER A 40 -10.24 -1.23 7.71
N GLY A 41 -8.96 -1.36 8.06
CA GLY A 41 -8.46 -1.23 9.44
C GLY A 41 -8.89 -2.37 10.37
N ILE A 42 -9.44 -3.46 9.82
CA ILE A 42 -9.87 -4.65 10.59
C ILE A 42 -8.64 -5.42 11.09
N SER A 43 -7.55 -5.39 10.34
CA SER A 43 -6.31 -6.05 10.69
C SER A 43 -5.12 -5.19 10.26
N VAL A 44 -3.98 -5.39 10.91
CA VAL A 44 -2.75 -4.65 10.66
C VAL A 44 -1.80 -5.52 9.85
N PRO A 45 -1.21 -5.02 8.74
CA PRO A 45 -0.19 -5.78 8.03
C PRO A 45 1.03 -6.01 8.93
N ALA A 46 1.63 -7.19 8.85
CA ALA A 46 2.92 -7.43 9.48
C ALA A 46 3.98 -6.45 8.94
N ALA A 47 4.96 -6.10 9.76
CA ALA A 47 5.99 -5.11 9.43
C ALA A 47 6.66 -5.35 8.06
N SER A 48 6.94 -6.61 7.70
CA SER A 48 7.51 -6.97 6.39
C SER A 48 6.61 -6.61 5.21
N HIS A 49 5.30 -6.78 5.33
CA HIS A 49 4.35 -6.37 4.29
C HIS A 49 4.22 -4.85 4.26
N PHE A 50 4.19 -4.21 5.42
CA PHE A 50 4.10 -2.76 5.50
C PHE A 50 5.30 -2.06 4.85
N SER A 51 6.53 -2.51 5.09
CA SER A 51 7.72 -1.95 4.44
C SER A 51 7.65 -2.05 2.91
N ARG A 52 7.12 -3.15 2.36
CA ARG A 52 6.92 -3.29 0.91
C ARG A 52 5.83 -2.37 0.36
N ILE A 53 4.77 -2.13 1.13
CA ILE A 53 3.72 -1.15 0.79
C ILE A 53 4.31 0.26 0.75
N VAL A 54 5.13 0.62 1.74
CA VAL A 54 5.82 1.92 1.78
C VAL A 54 6.78 2.07 0.60
N ASP A 55 7.54 1.04 0.25
CA ASP A 55 8.44 1.04 -0.91
C ASP A 55 7.68 1.34 -2.23
N ILE A 56 6.50 0.75 -2.41
CA ILE A 56 5.63 1.04 -3.57
C ILE A 56 5.20 2.51 -3.61
N ILE A 57 4.83 3.08 -2.45
CA ILE A 57 4.40 4.48 -2.34
C ILE A 57 5.57 5.43 -2.66
N VAL A 58 6.73 5.18 -2.07
CA VAL A 58 7.93 6.02 -2.24
C VAL A 58 8.49 5.88 -3.66
N GLY A 59 8.54 4.66 -4.21
CA GLY A 59 9.05 4.40 -5.56
C GLY A 59 8.23 5.09 -6.65
N LYS A 60 6.90 5.15 -6.52
CA LYS A 60 6.03 5.91 -7.44
C LYS A 60 6.23 7.42 -7.27
N THR A 61 6.44 7.90 -6.04
CA THR A 61 6.71 9.32 -5.76
C THR A 61 8.02 9.76 -6.44
N ALA A 62 9.09 8.99 -6.28
CA ALA A 62 10.37 9.26 -6.93
C ALA A 62 10.26 9.26 -8.47
N ALA A 63 9.53 8.30 -9.04
CA ALA A 63 9.32 8.22 -10.48
C ALA A 63 8.46 9.38 -11.04
N LYS A 64 7.55 9.96 -10.23
CA LYS A 64 6.76 11.13 -10.62
C LYS A 64 7.61 12.40 -10.61
N THR A 65 8.44 12.59 -9.57
CA THR A 65 9.35 13.76 -9.47
C THR A 65 10.40 13.76 -10.59
N ALA A 66 10.97 12.61 -10.93
CA ALA A 66 11.94 12.51 -12.03
C ALA A 66 11.34 12.86 -13.40
N ARG A 67 10.02 12.73 -13.56
CA ARG A 67 9.29 12.99 -14.81
C ARG A 67 8.83 14.44 -14.97
N ASP A 68 8.79 15.21 -13.89
CA ASP A 68 8.40 16.62 -13.87
C ASP A 68 9.60 17.56 -14.08
N LEU A 69 10.81 17.02 -13.90
CA LEU A 69 12.09 17.73 -14.01
C LEU A 69 12.76 17.62 -15.40
N TYR A 70 12.10 17.01 -16.39
CA TYR A 70 12.57 16.81 -17.76
C TYR A 70 11.49 17.19 -18.77
#